data_AF-A0A0L0LE76-F1
#
_entry.id   AF-A0A0L0LE76-F1
#
_cell.length_a   1.000
_cell.length_b   1.000
_cell.length_c   1.000
_cell.angle_alpha   90.00
_cell.angle_beta   90.00
_cell.angle_gamma   90.00
#
_symmetry.space_group_name_H-M   'P 1'
#
loop_
_entity.id
_entity.type
_entity.pdbx_description
1 polymer ?
#
loop_
_entity_poly.entity_id
_entity_poly.type
_entity_poly.pdbx_seq_one_letter_code
_entity_poly.pdbx_strand_id
1 'polypeptide(L)'
;LTSEIVSKEEMNEIGHLWLIFSLLGSWCVGFYAFFLSLVYISAYSTYSMYPLRLRRFPIISSFLISIAGLATILSGFFFVSIDKNFRNFPVLLSIGIIIMITLAINTKDLKDVEGDSENGIMTIPTLFPNYGHKIVGMLFGLSLLLVPIFLRVYTIFIFSVPSAVLAYIYINKKPYSEKPLFVIRFLFLALVIINYLFIYSWF
;
A
#
# COMPACT_ATOMS: atom_id res chain seq x y z
N LEU A 1 5.30 11.48 23.31
CA LEU A 1 4.20 11.35 24.31
C LEU A 1 3.43 10.06 24.01
N THR A 2 3.91 8.92 24.51
CA THR A 2 3.11 7.69 24.56
C THR A 2 2.43 7.67 25.92
N SER A 3 1.10 7.60 25.92
CA SER A 3 0.28 7.43 27.12
C SER A 3 0.83 6.30 28.01
N GLU A 4 0.91 6.52 29.32
CA GLU A 4 1.34 5.58 30.38
C GLU A 4 0.46 4.32 30.52
N ILE A 5 -0.28 3.94 29.47
CA ILE A 5 -1.29 2.88 29.50
C ILE A 5 -0.64 1.50 29.23
N VAL A 6 0.50 1.45 28.52
CA VAL A 6 1.17 0.20 28.16
C VAL A 6 2.68 0.34 28.37
N SER A 7 3.26 -0.57 29.14
CA SER A 7 4.70 -0.65 29.38
C SER A 7 5.46 -1.11 28.12
N LYS A 8 6.76 -0.83 28.08
CA LYS A 8 7.61 -1.23 26.95
C LYS A 8 7.73 -2.75 26.86
N GLU A 9 7.76 -3.42 28.00
CA GLU A 9 7.77 -4.86 28.14
C GLU A 9 6.51 -5.47 27.53
N GLU A 10 5.32 -4.97 27.91
CA GLU A 10 4.04 -5.41 27.33
C GLU A 10 3.99 -5.21 25.81
N MET A 11 4.47 -4.07 25.29
CA MET A 11 4.54 -3.84 23.85
C MET A 11 5.41 -4.87 23.12
N ASN A 12 6.55 -5.26 23.72
CA ASN A 12 7.43 -6.27 23.14
C ASN A 12 6.78 -7.67 23.17
N GLU A 13 6.15 -8.03 24.29
CA GLU A 13 5.44 -9.32 24.42
C GLU A 13 4.31 -9.43 23.41
N ILE A 14 3.49 -8.38 23.27
CA ILE A 14 2.43 -8.30 22.26
C ILE A 14 3.03 -8.44 20.84
N GLY A 15 4.15 -7.77 20.57
CA GLY A 15 4.84 -7.87 19.29
C GLY A 15 5.30 -9.30 18.97
N HIS A 16 5.89 -9.99 19.94
CA HIS A 16 6.31 -11.38 19.78
C HIS A 16 5.13 -12.34 19.60
N LEU A 17 4.04 -12.14 20.35
CA LEU A 17 2.82 -12.93 20.19
C LEU A 17 2.26 -12.79 18.77
N TRP A 18 2.06 -11.56 18.27
CA TRP A 18 1.56 -11.35 16.92
C TRP A 18 2.49 -11.88 15.83
N LEU A 19 3.81 -11.82 16.04
CA LEU A 19 4.78 -12.42 15.14
C LEU A 19 4.59 -13.94 15.07
N ILE A 20 4.50 -14.61 16.21
CA ILE A 20 4.28 -16.07 16.28
C ILE A 20 2.95 -16.43 15.62
N PHE A 21 1.86 -15.73 15.94
CA PHE A 21 0.56 -15.95 15.32
C PHE A 21 0.59 -15.78 13.80
N SER A 22 1.28 -14.75 13.30
CA SER A 22 1.42 -14.51 11.85
C SER A 22 2.18 -15.64 11.16
N LEU A 23 3.28 -16.11 11.76
CA LEU A 23 4.11 -17.18 11.21
C LEU A 23 3.40 -18.54 11.25
N LEU A 24 2.75 -18.88 12.37
CA LEU A 24 1.98 -20.12 12.49
C LEU A 24 0.77 -20.11 11.56
N GLY A 25 0.02 -19.00 11.52
CA GLY A 25 -1.14 -18.85 10.65
C GLY A 25 -0.78 -18.99 9.18
N SER A 26 0.28 -18.31 8.73
CA SER A 26 0.77 -18.42 7.34
C SER A 26 1.35 -19.79 7.02
N TRP A 27 1.99 -20.47 7.98
CA TRP A 27 2.44 -21.85 7.84
C TRP A 27 1.28 -22.82 7.63
N CYS A 28 0.20 -22.69 8.40
CA CYS A 28 -1.01 -23.52 8.24
C CYS A 28 -1.66 -23.37 6.86
N VAL A 29 -1.56 -22.20 6.24
CA VAL A 29 -2.03 -21.94 4.88
C VAL A 29 -1.14 -22.63 3.83
N GLY A 30 0.17 -22.69 4.09
CA GLY A 30 1.13 -23.45 3.30
C GLY A 30 2.42 -22.69 3.01
N PHE A 31 3.37 -23.37 2.37
CA PHE A 31 4.74 -22.87 2.17
C PHE A 31 4.82 -21.49 1.52
N TYR A 32 4.06 -21.23 0.45
CA TYR A 32 4.10 -19.95 -0.26
C TYR A 32 3.58 -18.79 0.60
N ALA A 33 2.48 -19.00 1.33
CA ALA A 33 1.93 -17.99 2.22
C ALA A 33 2.92 -17.68 3.34
N PHE A 34 3.52 -18.71 3.95
CA PHE A 34 4.57 -18.55 4.95
C PHE A 34 5.78 -17.77 4.43
N PHE A 35 6.31 -18.16 3.27
CA PHE A 35 7.44 -17.48 2.64
C PHE A 35 7.12 -15.99 2.37
N LEU A 36 5.94 -15.69 1.84
CA LEU A 36 5.54 -14.31 1.56
C LEU A 36 5.27 -13.50 2.83
N SER A 37 4.80 -14.13 3.90
CA SER A 37 4.75 -13.52 5.23
C SER A 37 6.15 -13.17 5.75
N LEU A 38 7.16 -14.02 5.53
CA LEU A 38 8.55 -13.70 5.86
C LEU A 38 9.07 -12.51 5.05
N VAL A 39 8.76 -12.44 3.76
CA VAL A 39 9.10 -11.28 2.91
C VAL A 39 8.43 -10.00 3.43
N TYR A 40 7.15 -10.06 3.77
CA TYR A 40 6.41 -8.94 4.38
C TYR A 40 7.09 -8.46 5.67
N ILE A 41 7.35 -9.38 6.60
CA ILE A 41 7.97 -9.06 7.90
C ILE A 41 9.36 -8.46 7.68
N SER A 42 10.15 -9.02 6.76
CA SER A 42 11.50 -8.54 6.45
C SER A 42 11.50 -7.14 5.84
N ALA A 43 10.57 -6.85 4.92
CA ALA A 43 10.42 -5.52 4.34
C ALA A 43 9.99 -4.50 5.41
N TYR A 44 9.06 -4.88 6.29
CA TYR A 44 8.54 -4.00 7.33
C TYR A 44 9.53 -3.76 8.48
N SER A 45 10.32 -4.77 8.85
CA SER A 45 11.40 -4.63 9.83
C SER A 45 12.49 -3.72 9.30
N THR A 46 12.91 -3.88 8.04
CA THR A 46 13.88 -2.99 7.37
C THR A 46 13.37 -1.54 7.32
N TYR A 47 12.07 -1.36 7.09
CA TYR A 47 11.41 -0.06 7.07
C TYR A 47 11.45 0.63 8.45
N SER A 48 11.19 -0.09 9.54
CA SER A 48 10.87 0.51 10.86
C SER A 48 11.94 0.36 11.94
N MET A 49 12.77 -0.68 11.91
CA MET A 49 13.67 -1.06 13.01
C MET A 49 15.12 -0.59 12.78
N TYR A 50 15.86 -0.37 13.87
CA TYR A 50 17.31 -0.17 13.82
C TYR A 50 18.03 -1.46 13.37
N PRO A 51 19.18 -1.37 12.67
CA PRO A 51 19.96 -0.16 12.40
C PRO A 51 19.50 0.64 11.16
N LEU A 52 18.77 0.02 10.22
CA LEU A 52 18.49 0.61 8.91
C LEU A 52 17.43 1.71 8.96
N ARG A 53 16.27 1.45 9.60
CA ARG A 53 15.14 2.39 9.78
C ARG A 53 14.88 3.24 8.53
N LEU A 54 14.71 2.59 7.38
CA LEU A 54 14.66 3.24 6.06
C LEU A 54 13.39 4.10 5.84
N ARG A 55 12.44 4.09 6.77
CA ARG A 55 11.30 5.03 6.80
C ARG A 55 11.72 6.49 6.64
N ARG A 56 12.95 6.85 7.04
CA ARG A 56 13.50 8.21 6.93
C ARG A 56 13.63 8.73 5.49
N PHE A 57 13.64 7.86 4.48
CA PHE A 57 13.76 8.26 3.07
C PHE A 57 12.43 8.03 2.33
N PRO A 58 11.83 9.05 1.71
CA PRO A 58 10.42 8.99 1.27
C PRO A 58 10.15 7.97 0.16
N ILE A 59 11.09 7.83 -0.79
CA ILE A 59 10.93 6.90 -1.90
C ILE A 59 11.19 5.46 -1.44
N ILE A 60 12.26 5.25 -0.66
CA ILE A 60 12.64 3.92 -0.16
C ILE A 60 11.57 3.40 0.80
N SER A 61 11.03 4.27 1.65
CA SER A 61 9.99 3.92 2.61
C SER A 61 8.72 3.44 1.91
N SER A 62 8.26 4.18 0.90
CA SER A 62 7.10 3.82 0.07
C SER A 62 7.33 2.56 -0.75
N PHE A 63 8.55 2.38 -1.29
CA PHE A 63 8.95 1.19 -2.02
C PHE A 63 8.93 -0.07 -1.15
N LEU A 64 9.48 -0.03 0.08
CA LEU A 64 9.44 -1.17 1.00
C LEU A 64 8.00 -1.55 1.38
N ILE A 65 7.12 -0.56 1.58
CA ILE A 65 5.70 -0.82 1.81
C ILE A 65 5.06 -1.48 0.57
N SER A 66 5.47 -1.09 -0.64
CA SER A 66 4.99 -1.72 -1.87
C SER A 66 5.45 -3.18 -2.03
N ILE A 67 6.66 -3.53 -1.59
CA ILE A 67 7.14 -4.93 -1.54
C ILE A 67 6.27 -5.74 -0.57
N ALA A 68 6.00 -5.20 0.62
CA ALA A 68 5.12 -5.82 1.59
C ALA A 68 3.70 -6.01 1.01
N GLY A 69 3.16 -4.99 0.33
CA GLY A 69 1.86 -5.08 -0.36
C GLY A 69 1.83 -6.14 -1.46
N LEU A 70 2.87 -6.23 -2.29
CA LEU A 70 3.00 -7.25 -3.32
C LEU A 70 3.08 -8.66 -2.70
N ALA A 71 3.82 -8.81 -1.59
CA ALA A 71 3.89 -10.09 -0.88
C ALA A 71 2.51 -10.56 -0.39
N THR A 72 1.70 -9.64 0.15
CA THR A 72 0.30 -9.94 0.54
C THR A 72 -0.56 -10.36 -0.66
N ILE A 73 -0.46 -9.66 -1.79
CA ILE A 73 -1.21 -9.99 -3.01
C ILE A 73 -0.79 -11.36 -3.56
N LEU A 74 0.52 -11.62 -3.65
CA LEU A 74 1.03 -12.92 -4.09
C LEU A 74 0.62 -14.04 -3.14
N SER A 75 0.51 -13.76 -1.84
CA SER A 75 0.07 -14.75 -0.86
C SER A 75 -1.37 -15.20 -1.13
N GLY A 76 -2.27 -14.24 -1.38
CA GLY A 76 -3.63 -14.52 -1.83
C GLY A 76 -3.69 -15.23 -3.19
N PHE A 77 -2.84 -14.86 -4.14
CA PHE A 77 -2.76 -15.54 -5.43
C PHE A 77 -2.35 -17.02 -5.29
N PHE A 78 -1.28 -17.31 -4.55
CA PHE A 78 -0.81 -18.70 -4.34
C PHE A 78 -1.72 -19.52 -3.44
N PHE A 79 -2.56 -18.88 -2.63
CA PHE A 79 -3.59 -19.55 -1.87
C PHE A 79 -4.66 -20.17 -2.78
N VAL A 80 -5.04 -19.48 -3.86
CA VAL A 80 -6.08 -19.93 -4.80
C VAL A 80 -5.51 -20.68 -6.00
N SER A 81 -4.26 -20.42 -6.38
CA SER A 81 -3.60 -21.06 -7.54
C SER A 81 -3.30 -22.54 -7.28
N ILE A 82 -3.79 -23.41 -8.17
CA ILE A 82 -3.56 -24.87 -8.10
C ILE A 82 -2.10 -25.20 -8.44
N ASP A 83 -1.57 -24.64 -9.53
CA ASP A 83 -0.23 -24.97 -10.04
C ASP A 83 0.91 -24.32 -9.26
N LYS A 84 0.59 -23.33 -8.41
CA LYS A 84 1.51 -22.58 -7.55
C LYS A 84 2.81 -22.13 -8.24
N ASN A 85 2.71 -21.71 -9.50
CA ASN A 85 3.86 -21.32 -10.31
C ASN A 85 3.96 -19.79 -10.42
N PHE A 86 5.12 -19.22 -10.09
CA PHE A 86 5.39 -17.78 -10.23
C PHE A 86 5.26 -17.27 -11.68
N ARG A 87 5.47 -18.13 -12.68
CA ARG A 87 5.31 -17.77 -14.10
C ARG A 87 3.85 -17.46 -14.45
N ASN A 88 2.89 -17.94 -13.66
CA ASN A 88 1.47 -17.70 -13.89
C ASN A 88 1.04 -16.32 -13.39
N PHE A 89 1.82 -15.67 -12.52
CA PHE A 89 1.55 -14.30 -12.11
C PHE A 89 2.19 -13.32 -13.10
N PRO A 90 1.43 -12.40 -13.72
CA PRO A 90 1.97 -11.51 -14.74
C PRO A 90 3.06 -10.58 -14.16
N VAL A 91 4.31 -10.72 -14.64
CA VAL A 91 5.44 -9.90 -14.17
C VAL A 91 5.18 -8.40 -14.33
N LEU A 92 4.54 -8.01 -15.44
CA LEU A 92 4.16 -6.62 -15.69
C LEU A 92 3.19 -6.10 -14.62
N LEU A 93 2.27 -6.95 -14.14
CA LEU A 93 1.36 -6.60 -13.06
C LEU A 93 2.10 -6.47 -11.72
N SER A 94 3.06 -7.34 -11.42
CA SER A 94 3.91 -7.21 -10.22
C SER A 94 4.63 -5.86 -10.17
N ILE A 95 5.25 -5.47 -11.29
CA ILE A 95 5.92 -4.17 -11.43
C ILE A 95 4.91 -3.03 -11.27
N GLY A 96 3.74 -3.17 -11.90
CA GLY A 96 2.64 -2.22 -11.77
C GLY A 96 2.18 -2.03 -10.34
N ILE A 97 1.98 -3.10 -9.59
CA ILE A 97 1.58 -3.07 -8.17
C ILE A 97 2.62 -2.31 -7.34
N ILE A 98 3.91 -2.59 -7.53
CA ILE A 98 5.00 -1.90 -6.84
C ILE A 98 4.92 -0.40 -7.11
N ILE A 99 4.83 0.00 -8.37
CA ILE A 99 4.78 1.42 -8.78
C ILE A 99 3.52 2.08 -8.21
N MET A 100 2.34 1.48 -8.41
CA MET A 100 1.07 2.06 -7.98
C MET A 100 0.99 2.21 -6.46
N ILE A 101 1.41 1.21 -5.68
CA ILE A 101 1.43 1.31 -4.22
C ILE A 101 2.46 2.34 -3.75
N THR A 102 3.66 2.35 -4.34
CA THR A 102 4.72 3.32 -4.02
C THR A 102 4.23 4.77 -4.19
N LEU A 103 3.45 5.03 -5.25
CA LEU A 103 2.85 6.34 -5.50
C LEU A 103 1.71 6.64 -4.51
N ALA A 104 0.81 5.67 -4.30
CA ALA A 104 -0.43 5.87 -3.54
C ALA A 104 -0.22 6.02 -2.03
N ILE A 105 0.80 5.39 -1.46
CA ILE A 105 0.96 5.27 0.00
C ILE A 105 1.31 6.60 0.68
N ASN A 106 1.86 7.57 -0.06
CA ASN A 106 2.25 8.88 0.44
C ASN A 106 1.08 9.70 1.03
N THR A 107 -0.18 9.31 0.79
CA THR A 107 -1.35 10.01 1.36
C THR A 107 -1.38 9.96 2.88
N LYS A 108 -0.86 8.88 3.50
CA LYS A 108 -0.85 8.71 4.97
C LYS A 108 -0.02 9.79 5.66
N ASP A 109 1.04 10.25 4.98
CA ASP A 109 2.00 11.22 5.55
C ASP A 109 1.41 12.64 5.65
N LEU A 110 0.23 12.91 5.07
CA LEU A 110 -0.43 14.21 5.13
C LEU A 110 -1.02 14.55 6.51
N LYS A 111 -1.30 13.54 7.35
CA LYS A 111 -1.75 13.75 8.73
C LYS A 111 -0.59 13.91 9.71
N ASP A 112 0.50 13.23 9.42
CA ASP A 112 1.61 13.06 10.35
C ASP A 112 2.75 14.05 10.09
N VAL A 113 2.51 15.14 9.33
CA VAL A 113 3.56 16.08 8.89
C VAL A 113 4.37 16.64 10.06
N GLU A 114 3.70 17.12 11.11
CA GLU A 114 4.36 17.70 12.28
C GLU A 114 5.16 16.64 13.03
N GLY A 115 4.54 15.49 13.33
CA GLY A 115 5.19 14.38 14.03
C GLY A 115 6.35 13.75 13.25
N ASP A 116 6.23 13.61 11.93
CA ASP A 116 7.31 13.09 11.08
C ASP A 116 8.48 14.09 11.03
N SER A 117 8.20 15.38 10.93
CA SER A 117 9.22 16.44 10.95
C SER A 117 10.01 16.47 12.25
N GLU A 118 9.33 16.41 13.40
CA GLU A 118 9.97 16.38 14.73
C GLU A 118 10.87 15.15 14.94
N ASN A 119 10.53 14.01 14.31
CA ASN A 119 11.28 12.77 14.41
C ASN A 119 12.37 12.60 13.33
N GLY A 120 12.62 13.63 12.51
CA GLY A 120 13.60 13.60 11.42
C GLY A 120 13.25 12.60 10.31
N ILE A 121 11.96 12.37 10.08
CA ILE A 121 11.45 11.49 9.02
C ILE A 121 11.15 12.35 7.79
N MET A 122 11.84 12.10 6.68
CA MET A 122 11.60 12.84 5.45
C MET A 122 10.46 12.17 4.66
N THR A 123 9.31 12.83 4.64
CA THR A 123 8.16 12.52 3.78
C THR A 123 7.94 13.64 2.76
N ILE A 124 7.16 13.39 1.69
CA ILE A 124 6.86 14.44 0.69
C ILE A 124 6.26 15.70 1.33
N PRO A 125 5.28 15.60 2.26
CA PRO A 125 4.75 16.77 2.95
C PRO A 125 5.77 17.53 3.80
N THR A 126 6.70 16.83 4.47
CA THR A 126 7.76 17.48 5.27
C THR A 126 8.81 18.19 4.39
N LEU A 127 9.17 17.60 3.24
CA LEU A 127 10.15 18.17 2.31
C LEU A 127 9.58 19.36 1.52
N PHE A 128 8.28 19.35 1.25
CA PHE A 128 7.61 20.40 0.47
C PHE A 128 6.39 20.97 1.23
N PRO A 129 6.57 21.76 2.30
CA PRO A 129 5.45 22.22 3.13
C PRO A 129 4.33 22.93 2.36
N ASN A 130 4.69 23.73 1.34
CA ASN A 130 3.75 24.52 0.55
C ASN A 130 3.06 23.75 -0.57
N TYR A 131 3.66 22.66 -1.07
CA TYR A 131 3.21 21.94 -2.27
C TYR A 131 3.02 20.43 -2.06
N GLY A 132 3.38 19.91 -0.88
CA GLY A 132 3.42 18.48 -0.60
C GLY A 132 2.06 17.81 -0.78
N HIS A 133 0.99 18.45 -0.33
CA HIS A 133 -0.39 18.01 -0.57
C HIS A 133 -0.72 17.90 -2.08
N LYS A 134 -0.27 18.86 -2.91
CA LYS A 134 -0.47 18.80 -4.37
C LYS A 134 0.32 17.66 -5.00
N ILE A 135 1.59 17.49 -4.60
CA ILE A 135 2.44 16.40 -5.08
C ILE A 135 1.83 15.05 -4.70
N VAL A 136 1.48 14.85 -3.44
CA VAL A 136 0.83 13.62 -2.95
C VAL A 136 -0.49 13.37 -3.69
N GLY A 137 -1.30 14.41 -3.92
CA GLY A 137 -2.52 14.31 -4.73
C GLY A 137 -2.25 13.84 -6.15
N MET A 138 -1.21 14.38 -6.79
CA MET A 138 -0.82 14.00 -8.15
C MET A 138 -0.31 12.56 -8.21
N LEU A 139 0.55 12.14 -7.26
CA LEU A 139 1.05 10.76 -7.19
C LEU A 139 -0.10 9.77 -6.96
N PHE A 140 -1.02 10.11 -6.06
CA PHE A 140 -2.20 9.29 -5.81
C PHE A 140 -3.10 9.19 -7.05
N GLY A 141 -3.39 10.31 -7.71
CA GLY A 141 -4.14 10.31 -8.97
C GLY A 141 -3.46 9.47 -10.05
N LEU A 142 -2.15 9.62 -10.21
CA LEU A 142 -1.35 8.84 -11.16
C LEU A 142 -1.43 7.34 -10.86
N SER A 143 -1.40 6.94 -9.58
CA SER A 143 -1.55 5.53 -9.20
C SER A 143 -2.86 4.91 -9.71
N LEU A 144 -3.97 5.67 -9.70
CA LEU A 144 -5.26 5.21 -10.21
C LEU A 144 -5.28 5.14 -11.74
N LEU A 145 -4.66 6.12 -12.41
CA LEU A 145 -4.56 6.16 -13.87
C LEU A 145 -3.69 5.04 -14.45
N LEU A 146 -2.73 4.53 -13.68
CA LEU A 146 -1.87 3.42 -14.09
C LEU A 146 -2.57 2.05 -14.06
N VAL A 147 -3.67 1.91 -13.30
CA VAL A 147 -4.43 0.65 -13.20
C VAL A 147 -4.90 0.10 -14.56
N PRO A 148 -5.63 0.85 -15.41
CA PRO A 148 -6.03 0.36 -16.75
C PRO A 148 -4.83 -0.02 -17.63
N ILE A 149 -3.69 0.65 -17.47
CA ILE A 149 -2.48 0.41 -18.27
C ILE A 149 -1.84 -0.93 -17.87
N PHE A 150 -1.62 -1.17 -16.58
CA PHE A 150 -1.00 -2.42 -16.11
C PHE A 150 -1.93 -3.62 -16.23
N LEU A 151 -3.25 -3.44 -16.10
CA LEU A 151 -4.24 -4.50 -16.35
C LEU A 151 -4.51 -4.75 -17.84
N ARG A 152 -4.10 -3.83 -18.73
CA ARG A 152 -4.44 -3.84 -20.17
C ARG A 152 -5.94 -3.87 -20.44
N VAL A 153 -6.73 -3.27 -19.55
CA VAL A 153 -8.19 -3.14 -19.68
C VAL A 153 -8.54 -1.65 -19.72
N TYR A 154 -8.52 -1.09 -20.93
CA TYR A 154 -8.62 0.37 -21.12
C TYR A 154 -10.02 0.94 -20.82
N THR A 155 -11.07 0.12 -20.81
CA THR A 155 -12.41 0.54 -20.39
C THR A 155 -12.45 1.06 -18.95
N ILE A 156 -11.52 0.61 -18.09
CA ILE A 156 -11.38 1.08 -16.71
C ILE A 156 -11.07 2.59 -16.65
N PHE A 157 -10.56 3.20 -17.72
CA PHE A 157 -10.31 4.65 -17.77
C PHE A 157 -11.56 5.48 -17.46
N ILE A 158 -12.76 4.97 -17.78
CA ILE A 158 -14.04 5.64 -17.48
C ILE A 158 -14.22 5.88 -15.98
N PHE A 159 -13.63 5.02 -15.14
CA PHE A 159 -13.66 5.13 -13.68
C PHE A 159 -12.38 5.76 -13.14
N SER A 160 -11.21 5.43 -13.72
CA SER A 160 -9.92 5.89 -13.17
C SER A 160 -9.72 7.39 -13.32
N VAL A 161 -10.17 8.00 -14.43
CA VAL A 161 -10.05 9.45 -14.64
C VAL A 161 -10.89 10.24 -13.65
N PRO A 162 -12.21 9.99 -13.49
CA PRO A 162 -13.00 10.65 -12.45
C PRO A 162 -12.46 10.40 -11.04
N SER A 163 -12.07 9.16 -10.71
CA SER A 163 -11.53 8.85 -9.38
C SER A 163 -10.21 9.57 -9.10
N ALA A 164 -9.32 9.70 -10.10
CA ALA A 164 -8.08 10.46 -9.97
C ALA A 164 -8.33 11.95 -9.73
N VAL A 165 -9.26 12.55 -10.49
CA VAL A 165 -9.64 13.96 -10.33
C VAL A 165 -10.26 14.20 -8.96
N LEU A 166 -11.24 13.38 -8.56
CA LEU A 166 -11.88 13.50 -7.25
C LEU A 166 -10.86 13.32 -6.12
N ALA A 167 -9.98 12.32 -6.21
CA ALA A 167 -8.98 12.10 -5.18
C ALA A 167 -8.01 13.27 -5.06
N TYR A 168 -7.58 13.86 -6.18
CA TYR A 168 -6.78 15.07 -6.18
C TYR A 168 -7.51 16.22 -5.48
N ILE A 169 -8.79 16.45 -5.79
CA ILE A 169 -9.60 17.50 -5.15
C ILE A 169 -9.69 17.27 -3.64
N TYR A 170 -10.01 16.06 -3.19
CA TYR A 170 -10.16 15.76 -1.76
C TYR A 170 -8.84 15.81 -0.98
N ILE A 171 -7.72 15.41 -1.59
CA ILE A 171 -6.39 15.54 -0.96
C ILE A 171 -6.02 17.01 -0.75
N ASN A 172 -6.36 17.88 -1.71
CA ASN A 172 -6.05 19.29 -1.64
C ASN A 172 -7.08 20.12 -0.83
N LYS A 173 -8.20 19.51 -0.43
CA LYS A 173 -9.22 20.17 0.38
C LYS A 173 -8.72 20.38 1.81
N LYS A 174 -8.93 21.58 2.36
CA LYS A 174 -8.64 21.90 3.77
C LYS A 174 -9.95 22.00 4.58
N PRO A 175 -10.04 21.41 5.79
CA PRO A 175 -9.07 20.51 6.40
C PRO A 175 -9.00 19.16 5.67
N TYR A 176 -7.81 18.55 5.63
CA TYR A 176 -7.58 17.25 5.01
C TYR A 176 -8.33 16.14 5.77
N SER A 177 -8.94 15.20 5.04
CA SER A 177 -9.60 14.03 5.60
C SER A 177 -9.36 12.81 4.72
N GLU A 178 -9.03 11.68 5.34
CA GLU A 178 -8.80 10.41 4.65
C GLU A 178 -10.08 9.67 4.29
N LYS A 179 -11.20 9.92 4.99
CA LYS A 179 -12.44 9.16 4.79
C LYS A 179 -12.90 9.16 3.31
N PRO A 180 -12.93 10.31 2.60
CA PRO A 180 -13.29 10.33 1.18
C PRO A 180 -12.33 9.51 0.32
N LEU A 181 -11.03 9.49 0.64
CA LEU A 181 -10.05 8.70 -0.11
C LEU A 181 -10.26 7.20 0.07
N PHE A 182 -10.59 6.76 1.28
CA PHE A 182 -10.97 5.36 1.50
C PHE A 182 -12.18 4.98 0.66
N VAL A 183 -13.23 5.80 0.66
CA VAL A 183 -14.43 5.57 -0.16
C VAL A 183 -14.07 5.50 -1.65
N ILE A 184 -13.28 6.46 -2.15
CA ILE A 184 -12.83 6.47 -3.56
C ILE A 184 -12.04 5.19 -3.89
N ARG A 185 -11.11 4.77 -3.04
CA ARG A 185 -10.30 3.54 -3.25
C ARG A 185 -11.17 2.30 -3.34
N PHE A 186 -12.07 2.08 -2.39
CA PHE A 186 -12.92 0.90 -2.36
C PHE A 186 -13.97 0.90 -3.47
N LEU A 187 -14.58 2.06 -3.75
CA LEU A 187 -15.52 2.19 -4.86
C LEU A 187 -14.82 1.95 -6.20
N PHE A 188 -13.64 2.52 -6.39
CA PHE A 188 -12.84 2.31 -7.60
C PHE A 188 -12.46 0.82 -7.76
N LEU A 189 -12.02 0.16 -6.69
CA LEU A 189 -11.73 -1.28 -6.71
C LEU A 189 -12.98 -2.11 -7.09
N ALA A 190 -14.14 -1.81 -6.52
CA ALA A 190 -15.39 -2.49 -6.85
C ALA A 190 -15.76 -2.30 -8.34
N LEU A 191 -15.62 -1.08 -8.86
CA LEU A 191 -15.88 -0.77 -10.28
C LEU A 191 -14.89 -1.48 -11.22
N VAL A 192 -13.62 -1.59 -10.83
CA VAL A 192 -12.61 -2.38 -11.57
C VAL A 192 -13.03 -3.85 -11.63
N ILE A 193 -13.43 -4.43 -10.50
CA ILE A 193 -13.87 -5.84 -10.43
C ILE A 193 -15.13 -6.04 -11.29
N ILE A 194 -16.14 -5.17 -11.18
CA ILE A 194 -17.38 -5.25 -11.97
C ILE A 194 -17.07 -5.13 -13.46
N ASN A 195 -16.21 -4.18 -13.86
CA ASN A 195 -15.84 -4.00 -15.26
C ASN A 195 -15.10 -5.22 -15.81
N TYR A 196 -14.16 -5.78 -15.03
CA TYR A 196 -13.46 -6.99 -15.39
C TYR A 196 -14.45 -8.16 -15.56
N LEU A 197 -15.31 -8.42 -14.57
CA LEU A 197 -16.31 -9.48 -14.65
C LEU A 197 -17.26 -9.31 -15.84
N PHE A 198 -17.69 -8.08 -16.14
CA PHE A 198 -18.54 -7.81 -17.29
C PHE A 198 -17.85 -8.17 -18.60
N ILE A 199 -16.59 -7.80 -18.78
CA ILE A 199 -15.84 -8.13 -20.00
C ILE A 199 -15.71 -9.63 -20.18
N TYR A 200 -15.37 -10.37 -19.12
CA TYR A 200 -15.13 -11.82 -19.20
C TYR A 200 -16.40 -12.67 -19.10
N SER A 201 -17.57 -12.11 -18.79
CA SER A 201 -18.85 -12.85 -18.78
C SER A 201 -19.56 -12.82 -20.14
N TRP A 202 -19.15 -11.93 -21.05
CA TRP A 202 -19.73 -11.76 -22.38
C TRP A 202 -18.91 -12.43 -23.50
N PHE A 203 -17.84 -13.14 -23.14
CA PHE A 203 -17.05 -14.03 -23.99
C PHE A 203 -17.09 -15.44 -23.42
#